data_AF-C7M824-F1
#
_entry.id   AF-C7M824-F1
#
_cell.length_a   1.000
_cell.length_b   1.000
_cell.length_c   1.000
_cell.angle_alpha   90.00
_cell.angle_beta   90.00
_cell.angle_gamma   90.00
#
_symmetry.space_group_name_H-M   'P 1'
#
loop_
_entity.id
_entity.type
_entity.pdbx_description
1 polymer ?
#
loop_
_entity_poly.entity_id
_entity_poly.type
_entity_poly.pdbx_seq_one_letter_code
_entity_poly.pdbx_strand_id
1 'polypeptide(L)'
;MKRIITLLLLITTYALPAQKTVTKIVSREQNSPLYVVNGVLIDDNKVSSIFLNAIEPNDIENIKVLKDPSATALYGSKGEKGVVIITLKKSKDTSKKDNLPGIEISNKDFPLIVVNDVEFSDSEVGKLFMNNINPKKIESIVMLKDKKATEKYGEKAKYGVILVTLKGKPEKLDIPPYEPKS
;
A
#
# COMPACT_ATOMS: atom_id res chain seq x y z
N MET A 1 -6.85 -26.56 60.70
CA MET A 1 -5.78 -26.54 59.67
C MET A 1 -6.18 -27.17 58.32
N LYS A 2 -7.47 -27.29 57.96
CA LYS A 2 -7.91 -27.93 56.71
C LYS A 2 -8.42 -26.99 55.60
N ARG A 3 -8.56 -25.68 55.85
CA ARG A 3 -9.14 -24.72 54.86
C ARG A 3 -8.12 -24.06 53.93
N ILE A 4 -6.85 -23.97 54.33
CA ILE A 4 -5.77 -23.38 53.51
C ILE A 4 -5.27 -24.35 52.43
N ILE A 5 -5.23 -25.65 52.72
CA ILE A 5 -4.81 -26.67 51.75
C ILE A 5 -5.82 -26.80 50.61
N THR A 6 -7.12 -26.65 50.88
CA THR A 6 -8.17 -26.73 49.85
C THR A 6 -8.13 -25.55 48.87
N LEU A 7 -7.71 -24.36 49.31
CA LEU A 7 -7.57 -23.19 48.42
C LEU A 7 -6.38 -23.34 47.47
N LEU A 8 -5.27 -23.95 47.93
CA LEU A 8 -4.08 -24.19 47.11
C LEU A 8 -4.31 -25.23 45.99
N LEU A 9 -5.22 -26.19 46.22
CA LEU A 9 -5.54 -27.25 45.26
C LEU A 9 -6.52 -26.76 44.16
N LEU A 10 -7.25 -25.67 44.41
CA LEU A 10 -8.18 -25.09 43.43
C LEU A 10 -7.46 -24.22 42.38
N ILE A 11 -6.28 -23.66 42.72
CA ILE A 11 -5.48 -22.85 41.81
C ILE A 11 -4.78 -23.71 40.74
N THR A 12 -4.38 -24.94 41.08
CA THR A 12 -3.67 -25.84 40.15
C THR A 12 -4.58 -26.46 39.10
N THR A 13 -5.89 -26.58 39.37
CA THR A 13 -6.87 -27.06 38.38
C THR A 13 -7.10 -26.05 37.24
N TYR A 14 -6.64 -24.80 37.36
CA TYR A 14 -6.86 -23.78 36.34
C TYR A 14 -5.72 -23.60 35.32
N ALA A 15 -4.78 -24.54 35.25
CA ALA A 15 -3.80 -24.58 34.16
C ALA A 15 -4.36 -25.42 32.99
N LEU A 16 -5.27 -24.85 32.21
CA LEU A 16 -5.57 -25.41 30.89
C LEU A 16 -4.29 -25.34 30.05
N PRO A 17 -3.77 -26.45 29.52
CA PRO A 17 -2.69 -26.40 28.54
C PRO A 17 -3.22 -25.65 27.33
N ALA A 18 -2.73 -24.43 27.11
CA ALA A 18 -2.91 -23.73 25.85
C ALA A 18 -2.30 -24.62 24.77
N GLN A 19 -3.15 -25.39 24.08
CA GLN A 19 -2.78 -26.09 22.87
C GLN A 19 -2.33 -25.02 21.89
N LYS A 20 -1.02 -24.90 21.70
CA LYS A 20 -0.42 -24.06 20.68
C LYS A 20 -0.85 -24.63 19.34
N THR A 21 -2.02 -24.21 18.87
CA THR A 21 -2.40 -24.39 17.48
C THR A 21 -1.34 -23.65 16.69
N VAL A 22 -0.40 -24.38 16.09
CA VAL A 22 0.37 -23.87 14.98
C VAL A 22 -0.66 -23.73 13.86
N THR A 23 -1.39 -22.63 13.85
CA THR A 23 -2.04 -22.17 12.64
C THR A 23 -0.87 -21.96 11.70
N LYS A 24 -0.64 -22.95 10.83
CA LYS A 24 0.02 -22.69 9.56
C LYS A 24 -0.87 -21.63 8.94
N ILE A 25 -0.52 -20.37 9.19
CA ILE A 25 -0.91 -19.29 8.33
C ILE A 25 -0.19 -19.68 7.05
N VAL A 26 -0.88 -20.49 6.22
CA VAL A 26 -0.71 -20.35 4.80
C VAL A 26 -1.11 -18.90 4.62
N SER A 27 -0.10 -18.02 4.65
CA SER A 27 -0.20 -16.74 4.00
C SER A 27 -0.67 -17.17 2.63
N ARG A 28 -1.97 -17.00 2.37
CA ARG A 28 -2.45 -16.91 1.02
C ARG A 28 -1.62 -15.77 0.49
N GLU A 29 -0.46 -16.11 -0.08
CA GLU A 29 0.38 -15.17 -0.78
C GLU A 29 -0.61 -14.47 -1.67
N GLN A 30 -0.83 -13.19 -1.36
CA GLN A 30 -1.65 -12.37 -2.20
C GLN A 30 -0.91 -12.43 -3.52
N ASN A 31 -1.44 -13.24 -4.45
CA ASN A 31 -0.87 -13.46 -5.77
C ASN A 31 -1.26 -12.25 -6.63
N SER A 32 -0.99 -11.07 -6.08
CA SER A 32 -1.20 -9.79 -6.69
C SER A 32 -0.10 -9.59 -7.73
N PRO A 33 -0.46 -9.08 -8.90
CA PRO A 33 0.53 -8.75 -9.91
C PRO A 33 1.36 -7.56 -9.42
N LEU A 34 2.53 -7.38 -10.04
CA LEU A 34 3.24 -6.11 -9.95
C LEU A 34 2.46 -5.06 -10.74
N TYR A 35 2.18 -3.91 -10.12
CA TYR A 35 1.57 -2.78 -10.81
C TYR A 35 2.64 -1.84 -11.34
N VAL A 36 2.47 -1.36 -12.57
CA VAL A 36 3.34 -0.35 -13.18
C VAL A 36 2.46 0.79 -13.64
N VAL A 37 2.55 1.96 -13.02
CA VAL A 37 1.70 3.10 -13.35
C VAL A 37 2.59 4.23 -13.89
N ASN A 38 2.40 4.62 -15.15
CA ASN A 38 3.24 5.63 -15.81
C ASN A 38 4.75 5.35 -15.67
N GLY A 39 5.15 4.07 -15.66
CA GLY A 39 6.54 3.65 -15.50
C GLY A 39 7.00 3.45 -14.05
N VAL A 40 6.22 3.88 -13.06
CA VAL A 40 6.53 3.70 -11.63
C VAL A 40 6.05 2.33 -11.15
N LEU A 41 6.93 1.58 -10.49
CA LEU A 41 6.66 0.24 -9.97
C LEU A 41 5.99 0.31 -8.60
N ILE A 42 4.91 -0.45 -8.41
CA ILE A 42 4.20 -0.57 -7.13
C ILE A 42 4.08 -2.06 -6.79
N ASP A 43 4.91 -2.50 -5.83
CA ASP A 43 5.00 -3.89 -5.36
C ASP A 43 4.36 -4.13 -3.97
N ASP A 44 3.99 -3.06 -3.26
CA ASP A 44 3.24 -3.17 -2.01
C ASP A 44 1.73 -3.21 -2.26
N ASN A 45 1.09 -4.32 -1.88
CA ASN A 45 -0.34 -4.55 -2.12
C ASN A 45 -1.27 -3.54 -1.48
N LYS A 46 -0.94 -3.02 -0.30
CA LYS A 46 -1.77 -2.01 0.37
C LYS A 46 -1.66 -0.70 -0.40
N VAL A 47 -0.44 -0.31 -0.77
CA VAL A 47 -0.19 0.87 -1.61
C VAL A 47 -0.91 0.74 -2.95
N SER A 48 -0.79 -0.40 -3.64
CA SER A 48 -1.51 -0.65 -4.90
C SER A 48 -3.02 -0.49 -4.72
N SER A 49 -3.60 -1.10 -3.68
CA SER A 49 -5.05 -1.01 -3.44
C SER A 49 -5.51 0.42 -3.17
N ILE A 50 -4.75 1.20 -2.41
CA ILE A 50 -5.07 2.60 -2.13
C ILE A 50 -4.96 3.42 -3.41
N PHE A 51 -3.89 3.21 -4.18
CA PHE A 51 -3.66 3.92 -5.43
C PHE A 51 -4.80 3.67 -6.43
N LEU A 52 -5.14 2.40 -6.67
CA LEU A 52 -6.20 2.01 -7.61
C LEU A 52 -7.59 2.53 -7.20
N ASN A 53 -7.85 2.67 -5.90
CA ASN A 53 -9.10 3.24 -5.39
C ASN A 53 -9.13 4.78 -5.45
N ALA A 54 -7.96 5.42 -5.50
CA ALA A 54 -7.82 6.87 -5.49
C ALA A 54 -7.83 7.48 -6.90
N ILE A 55 -7.44 6.72 -7.92
CA ILE A 55 -7.48 7.18 -9.32
C ILE A 55 -8.91 7.18 -9.88
N GLU A 56 -9.20 8.14 -10.77
CA GLU A 56 -10.46 8.17 -11.49
C GLU A 56 -10.37 7.26 -12.73
N PRO A 57 -11.37 6.40 -12.99
CA PRO A 57 -11.36 5.53 -14.18
C PRO A 57 -11.27 6.31 -15.50
N ASN A 58 -11.83 7.53 -15.55
CA ASN A 58 -11.78 8.39 -16.72
C ASN A 58 -10.37 8.90 -17.04
N ASP A 59 -9.46 8.89 -16.07
CA ASP A 59 -8.08 9.32 -16.23
C ASP A 59 -7.18 8.19 -16.72
N ILE A 60 -7.69 6.96 -16.86
CA ILE A 60 -6.94 5.84 -17.42
C ILE A 60 -6.94 5.95 -18.95
N GLU A 61 -5.75 5.93 -19.55
CA GLU A 61 -5.56 5.90 -21.00
C GLU A 61 -5.65 4.47 -21.52
N ASN A 62 -4.88 3.55 -20.93
CA ASN A 62 -4.95 2.12 -21.23
C ASN A 62 -4.46 1.27 -20.06
N ILE A 63 -4.85 0.00 -20.08
CA ILE A 63 -4.36 -1.03 -19.17
C ILE A 63 -3.81 -2.18 -20.02
N LYS A 64 -2.57 -2.58 -19.77
CA LYS A 64 -1.92 -3.73 -20.40
C LYS A 64 -1.55 -4.74 -19.33
N VAL A 65 -1.92 -5.99 -19.55
CA VAL A 65 -1.55 -7.10 -18.66
C VAL A 65 -0.48 -7.94 -19.35
N LEU A 66 0.66 -8.11 -18.69
CA LEU A 66 1.69 -9.05 -19.09
C LEU A 66 1.54 -10.33 -18.28
N LYS A 67 1.53 -11.46 -18.98
CA LYS A 67 1.49 -12.81 -18.40
C LYS A 67 2.71 -13.60 -18.84
N ASP A 68 3.17 -14.46 -17.94
CA ASP A 68 4.32 -15.35 -18.09
C ASP A 68 5.43 -14.77 -18.96
N PRO A 69 6.02 -15.40 -20.00
CA PRO A 69 7.43 -15.13 -20.24
C PRO A 69 7.73 -13.66 -20.58
N SER A 70 6.75 -12.89 -21.09
CA SER A 70 6.87 -11.46 -21.31
C SER A 70 6.96 -10.59 -20.03
N ALA A 71 6.30 -10.98 -18.94
CA ALA A 71 6.31 -10.27 -17.67
C ALA A 71 7.67 -10.38 -16.96
N THR A 72 8.17 -11.61 -16.82
CA THR A 72 9.46 -11.88 -16.15
C THR A 72 10.64 -11.40 -16.99
N ALA A 73 10.54 -11.44 -18.34
CA ALA A 73 11.57 -10.89 -19.22
C ALA A 73 11.80 -9.38 -19.04
N LEU A 74 10.75 -8.62 -18.69
CA LEU A 74 10.84 -7.17 -18.52
C LEU A 74 11.02 -6.74 -17.05
N TYR A 75 10.43 -7.46 -16.09
CA TYR A 75 10.34 -7.03 -14.69
C TYR A 75 10.96 -8.03 -13.70
N GLY A 76 11.64 -9.07 -14.18
CA GLY A 76 12.36 -10.05 -13.37
C GLY A 76 11.45 -10.82 -12.41
N SER A 77 11.98 -11.16 -11.22
CA SER A 77 11.26 -11.94 -10.20
C SER A 77 10.00 -11.26 -9.68
N LYS A 78 9.97 -9.91 -9.68
CA LYS A 78 8.76 -9.15 -9.32
C LYS A 78 7.60 -9.39 -10.29
N GLY A 79 7.90 -9.75 -11.55
CA GLY A 79 6.92 -10.06 -12.58
C GLY A 79 6.42 -11.50 -12.61
N GLU A 80 6.91 -12.38 -11.72
CA GLU A 80 6.50 -13.81 -11.68
C GLU A 80 5.00 -14.00 -11.44
N LYS A 81 4.37 -13.05 -10.72
CA LYS A 81 2.93 -13.05 -10.45
C LYS A 81 2.11 -12.35 -11.55
N GLY A 82 2.76 -11.98 -12.65
CA GLY A 82 2.22 -11.14 -13.72
C GLY A 82 2.43 -9.65 -13.45
N VAL A 83 2.23 -8.83 -14.50
CA VAL A 83 2.39 -7.38 -14.42
C VAL A 83 1.17 -6.68 -15.00
N VAL A 84 0.61 -5.73 -14.27
CA VAL A 84 -0.47 -4.86 -14.74
C VAL A 84 0.10 -3.46 -14.95
N ILE A 85 0.27 -3.09 -16.22
CA ILE A 85 0.73 -1.78 -16.64
C ILE A 85 -0.50 -0.88 -16.85
N ILE A 86 -0.53 0.25 -16.18
CA ILE A 86 -1.57 1.26 -16.28
C ILE A 86 -0.90 2.53 -16.82
N THR A 87 -1.39 3.00 -17.95
CA THR A 87 -1.04 4.33 -18.46
C THR A 87 -2.18 5.27 -18.13
N LEU A 88 -1.87 6.34 -17.40
CA LEU A 88 -2.82 7.42 -17.12
C LEU A 88 -2.68 8.48 -18.20
N LYS A 89 -3.81 9.11 -18.54
CA LYS A 89 -3.86 10.26 -19.44
C LYS A 89 -3.00 11.36 -18.85
N LYS A 90 -2.29 12.07 -19.72
CA LYS A 90 -1.60 13.29 -19.31
C LYS A 90 -2.65 14.32 -18.90
N SER A 91 -2.81 14.54 -17.60
CA SER A 91 -3.54 15.68 -17.08
C SER A 91 -2.95 16.95 -17.69
N LYS A 92 -3.78 17.78 -18.33
CA LYS A 92 -3.32 19.04 -18.95
C LYS A 92 -2.61 19.98 -17.96
N ASP A 93 -2.81 19.77 -16.66
CA ASP A 93 -2.27 20.60 -15.58
C ASP A 93 -0.87 20.19 -15.07
N THR A 94 -0.25 19.13 -15.59
CA THR A 94 1.09 18.68 -15.11
C THR A 94 2.25 19.09 -16.02
N SER A 95 2.03 20.00 -16.98
CA SER A 95 3.06 20.48 -17.92
C SER A 95 4.18 21.33 -17.30
N LYS A 96 4.46 21.23 -15.99
CA LYS A 96 5.54 21.99 -15.36
C LYS A 96 6.25 21.29 -14.20
N LYS A 97 6.67 20.02 -14.34
CA LYS A 97 7.77 19.54 -13.48
C LYS A 97 8.69 18.40 -13.94
N ASP A 98 8.52 17.81 -15.12
CA ASP A 98 9.34 16.63 -15.46
C ASP A 98 10.32 16.82 -16.62
N ASN A 99 10.54 18.05 -17.10
CA ASN A 99 11.60 18.32 -18.10
C ASN A 99 12.36 19.60 -17.80
N LEU A 100 13.05 19.65 -16.64
CA LEU A 100 14.22 20.52 -16.54
C LEU A 100 15.48 19.65 -16.52
N PRO A 101 16.20 19.51 -17.65
CA PRO A 101 17.48 18.80 -17.67
C PRO A 101 18.44 19.53 -16.71
N GLY A 102 18.94 18.83 -15.69
CA GLY A 102 19.94 19.34 -14.76
C GLY A 102 19.46 19.74 -13.37
N ILE A 103 18.20 19.48 -12.99
CA ILE A 103 17.79 19.51 -11.57
C ILE A 103 17.37 18.10 -11.15
N GLU A 104 18.34 17.33 -10.66
CA GLU A 104 18.04 16.26 -9.72
C GLU A 104 17.59 16.95 -8.41
N ILE A 105 16.28 17.20 -8.26
CA ILE A 105 15.74 17.42 -6.91
C ILE A 105 16.01 16.10 -6.22
N SER A 106 17.06 16.03 -5.42
CA SER A 106 17.39 14.85 -4.63
C SER A 106 16.09 14.37 -4.00
N ASN A 107 15.61 13.18 -4.40
CA ASN A 107 14.36 12.59 -3.92
C ASN A 107 14.27 12.54 -2.37
N LYS A 108 15.41 12.77 -1.71
CA LYS A 108 15.60 12.90 -0.26
C LYS A 108 14.79 14.01 0.42
N ASP A 109 14.53 15.15 -0.21
CA ASP A 109 13.87 16.28 0.50
C ASP A 109 12.33 16.28 0.39
N PHE A 110 11.74 15.19 -0.12
CA PHE A 110 10.29 15.06 -0.23
C PHE A 110 9.70 14.49 1.08
N PRO A 111 8.60 15.06 1.62
CA PRO A 111 7.97 14.52 2.83
C PRO A 111 7.45 13.10 2.58
N LEU A 112 7.46 12.27 3.63
CA LEU A 112 6.84 10.95 3.58
C LEU A 112 5.33 11.10 3.35
N ILE A 113 4.79 10.39 2.37
CA ILE A 113 3.34 10.35 2.15
C ILE A 113 2.77 9.16 2.91
N VAL A 114 1.71 9.39 3.68
CA VAL A 114 0.99 8.34 4.39
C VAL A 114 -0.49 8.50 4.07
N VAL A 115 -1.10 7.46 3.52
CA VAL A 115 -2.50 7.49 3.10
C VAL A 115 -3.26 6.41 3.86
N ASN A 116 -4.30 6.78 4.61
CA ASN A 116 -5.07 5.83 5.43
C ASN A 116 -4.16 4.90 6.27
N ASP A 117 -3.17 5.48 6.95
CA ASP A 117 -2.15 4.79 7.75
C ASP A 117 -1.18 3.86 6.99
N VAL A 118 -1.21 3.87 5.65
CA VAL A 118 -0.26 3.16 4.79
C VAL A 118 0.81 4.11 4.31
N GLU A 119 2.06 3.77 4.54
CA GLU A 119 3.22 4.60 4.21
C GLU A 119 3.69 4.34 2.77
N PHE A 120 3.89 5.40 2.01
CA PHE A 120 4.45 5.35 0.66
C PHE A 120 5.95 5.58 0.78
N SER A 121 6.68 4.50 1.06
CA SER A 121 8.12 4.55 1.30
C SER A 121 8.91 5.00 0.07
N ASP A 122 8.43 4.66 -1.12
CA ASP A 122 8.99 5.16 -2.38
C ASP A 122 8.40 6.55 -2.70
N SER A 123 9.29 7.55 -2.78
CA SER A 123 8.91 8.92 -3.07
C SER A 123 8.25 9.10 -4.45
N GLU A 124 8.62 8.29 -5.44
CA GLU A 124 8.05 8.36 -6.79
C GLU A 124 6.62 7.83 -6.78
N VAL A 125 6.37 6.75 -6.05
CA VAL A 125 5.01 6.23 -5.83
C VAL A 125 4.15 7.25 -5.07
N GLY A 126 4.71 7.89 -4.04
CA GLY A 126 4.05 8.96 -3.30
C GLY A 126 3.70 10.17 -4.16
N LYS A 127 4.64 10.66 -4.97
CA LYS A 127 4.42 11.76 -5.92
C LYS A 127 3.37 11.39 -6.97
N LEU A 128 3.49 10.20 -7.54
CA LEU A 128 2.53 9.69 -8.52
C LEU A 128 1.12 9.66 -7.91
N PHE A 129 0.98 9.20 -6.67
CA PHE A 129 -0.31 9.20 -5.97
C PHE A 129 -0.86 10.61 -5.79
N MET A 130 -0.06 11.54 -5.27
CA MET A 130 -0.49 12.92 -5.04
C MET A 130 -0.86 13.67 -6.33
N ASN A 131 -0.26 13.30 -7.46
CA ASN A 131 -0.55 13.90 -8.76
C ASN A 131 -1.84 13.37 -9.41
N ASN A 132 -2.26 12.13 -9.07
CA ASN A 132 -3.35 11.43 -9.76
C ASN A 132 -4.53 11.05 -8.85
N ILE A 133 -4.48 11.43 -7.58
CA ILE A 133 -5.59 11.23 -6.66
C ILE A 133 -6.79 12.09 -7.05
N ASN A 134 -7.97 11.48 -7.12
CA ASN A 134 -9.23 12.19 -7.29
C ASN A 134 -9.52 13.05 -6.05
N PRO A 135 -9.62 14.39 -6.18
CA PRO A 135 -9.90 15.29 -5.06
C PRO A 135 -11.20 14.98 -4.31
N LYS A 136 -12.21 14.41 -4.99
CA LYS A 136 -13.49 14.04 -4.37
C LYS A 136 -13.32 12.93 -3.34
N LYS A 137 -12.33 12.06 -3.53
CA LYS A 137 -11.98 10.96 -2.62
C LYS A 137 -11.16 11.42 -1.42
N ILE A 138 -10.70 12.66 -1.36
CA ILE A 138 -9.94 13.16 -0.21
C ILE A 138 -10.91 13.63 0.87
N GLU A 139 -10.74 13.11 2.08
CA GLU A 139 -11.43 13.56 3.29
C GLU A 139 -10.65 14.69 3.95
N SER A 140 -9.35 14.48 4.20
CA SER A 140 -8.49 15.50 4.78
C SER A 140 -7.03 15.30 4.40
N ILE A 141 -6.25 16.39 4.49
CA ILE A 141 -4.80 16.38 4.36
C ILE A 141 -4.22 17.09 5.57
N VAL A 142 -3.30 16.44 6.27
CA VAL A 142 -2.64 16.99 7.46
C VAL A 142 -1.13 16.88 7.29
N MET A 143 -0.42 17.97 7.55
CA MET A 143 1.05 17.98 7.54
C MET A 143 1.60 17.86 8.95
N LEU A 144 2.42 16.84 9.19
CA LEU A 144 3.25 16.73 10.39
C LEU A 144 4.67 17.21 10.07
N LYS A 145 5.21 18.07 10.94
CA LYS A 145 6.54 18.66 10.77
C LYS A 145 7.54 18.13 11.79
N ASP A 146 8.81 18.22 11.40
CA ASP A 146 9.99 18.15 12.25
C ASP A 146 9.95 16.96 13.24
N LYS A 147 10.05 17.27 14.53
CA LYS A 147 10.21 16.32 15.63
C LYS A 147 9.03 15.36 15.75
N LYS A 148 7.79 15.82 15.59
CA LYS A 148 6.60 14.95 15.70
C LYS A 148 6.54 13.92 14.57
N ALA A 149 7.00 14.31 13.38
CA ALA A 149 7.03 13.42 12.22
C ALA A 149 8.10 12.33 12.40
N THR A 150 9.31 12.71 12.81
CA THR A 150 10.40 11.75 13.05
C THR A 150 10.15 10.87 14.29
N GLU A 151 9.51 11.38 15.34
CA GLU A 151 9.09 10.57 16.49
C GLU A 151 8.11 9.45 16.09
N LYS A 152 7.18 9.72 15.16
CA LYS A 152 6.15 8.76 14.75
C LYS A 152 6.60 7.84 13.60
N TYR A 153 7.39 8.35 12.67
CA TYR A 153 7.72 7.69 11.40
C TYR A 153 9.23 7.50 11.16
N GLY A 154 10.10 7.93 12.08
CA GLY A 154 11.56 7.74 11.98
C GLY A 154 12.26 8.65 10.96
N GLU A 155 13.48 8.26 10.56
CA GLU A 155 14.37 9.06 9.70
C GLU A 155 13.78 9.40 8.32
N LYS A 156 12.93 8.53 7.77
CA LYS A 156 12.21 8.79 6.51
C LYS A 156 11.27 10.00 6.57
N ALA A 157 10.90 10.43 7.76
CA ALA A 157 10.05 11.58 8.02
C ALA A 157 10.84 12.84 8.40
N LYS A 158 12.17 12.86 8.19
CA LYS A 158 13.03 14.02 8.43
C LYS A 158 12.54 15.30 7.75
N TYR A 159 11.86 15.16 6.61
CA TYR A 159 11.31 16.26 5.82
C TYR A 159 9.81 16.47 6.04
N GLY A 160 9.28 15.92 7.13
CA GLY A 160 7.87 15.93 7.46
C GLY A 160 7.09 14.77 6.85
N VAL A 161 5.81 14.71 7.18
CA VAL A 161 4.86 13.70 6.72
C VAL A 161 3.60 14.39 6.24
N ILE A 162 3.12 14.03 5.06
CA ILE A 162 1.79 14.40 4.58
C ILE A 162 0.88 13.20 4.83
N LEU A 163 -0.03 13.37 5.78
CA LEU A 163 -1.11 12.44 6.06
C LEU A 163 -2.29 12.76 5.14
N VAL A 164 -2.71 11.79 4.35
CA VAL A 164 -3.90 11.89 3.51
C VAL A 164 -4.92 10.89 4.03
N THR A 165 -6.11 11.37 4.36
CA THR A 165 -7.25 10.52 4.69
C THR A 165 -8.21 10.53 3.51
N LEU A 166 -8.58 9.35 3.02
CA LEU A 166 -9.53 9.19 1.93
C LEU A 166 -10.93 8.90 2.45
N LYS A 167 -11.94 9.48 1.78
CA LYS A 167 -13.35 9.20 2.02
C LYS A 167 -13.67 7.76 1.63
N GLY A 168 -14.44 7.11 2.50
CA GLY A 168 -14.83 5.73 2.33
C GLY A 168 -13.68 4.80 2.68
N LYS A 169 -13.94 3.80 3.53
CA LYS A 169 -13.05 2.63 3.62
C LYS A 169 -12.97 2.02 2.21
N PRO A 170 -11.83 1.43 1.80
CA PRO A 170 -11.77 0.67 0.56
C PRO A 170 -12.90 -0.36 0.61
N GLU A 171 -13.94 -0.14 -0.18
CA GLU A 171 -15.10 -1.01 -0.23
C GLU A 171 -14.56 -2.36 -0.69
N LYS A 172 -14.77 -3.41 0.13
CA LYS A 172 -14.47 -4.75 -0.35
C LYS A 172 -15.41 -4.98 -1.52
N LEU A 173 -14.86 -4.99 -2.74
CA LEU A 173 -15.58 -5.46 -3.90
C LEU A 173 -15.98 -6.91 -3.60
N ASP A 174 -17.27 -7.14 -3.39
CA ASP A 174 -17.86 -8.49 -3.36
C ASP A 174 -17.86 -9.03 -4.79
N ILE A 175 -16.67 -9.36 -5.29
CA ILE A 175 -16.52 -9.98 -6.61
C ILE A 175 -16.95 -11.44 -6.44
N PRO A 176 -18.03 -11.89 -7.10
CA PRO A 176 -18.41 -13.29 -7.06
C PRO A 176 -17.24 -14.14 -7.59
N PRO A 177 -17.06 -15.38 -7.08
CA PRO A 177 -16.05 -16.30 -7.59
C PRO A 177 -16.15 -16.41 -9.11
N TYR A 178 -15.02 -16.25 -9.81
CA TYR A 178 -14.97 -16.42 -11.26
C TYR A 178 -15.25 -17.88 -11.60
N GLU A 179 -16.38 -18.15 -12.25
CA GLU A 179 -16.67 -19.43 -12.87
C GLU A 179 -16.06 -19.46 -14.27
N PRO A 180 -15.05 -20.33 -14.54
CA PRO A 180 -14.50 -20.48 -15.87
C PRO A 180 -15.57 -21.08 -16.79
N LYS A 181 -15.84 -20.41 -17.92
CA LYS A 181 -16.68 -20.99 -18.98
C LYS A 181 -15.96 -22.21 -19.56
N SER A 182 -16.62 -23.37 -19.51
CA SER A 182 -16.18 -24.63 -20.12
C SER A 182 -16.36 -24.59 -21.63
#